data_AF-A0A494Z7I8-F1
#
_entry.id   AF-A0A494Z7I8-F1
#
_cell.length_a   1.000
_cell.length_b   1.000
_cell.length_c   1.000
_cell.angle_alpha   90.00
_cell.angle_beta   90.00
_cell.angle_gamma   90.00
#
_symmetry.space_group_name_H-M   'P 1'
#
loop_
_entity.id
_entity.type
_entity.pdbx_description
1 polymer ?
#
loop_
_entity_poly.entity_id
_entity_poly.type
_entity_poly.pdbx_seq_one_letter_code
_entity_poly.pdbx_strand_id
1 'polypeptide(L)'
;MKNGILIGVVIVGILVIFFFGDFSSKNHEEQEFLAFQQFLNDEFFPISNDCFDHLNQAVDELYAFTFSDWYFNGDGRDENGILQSDLEQIEDDVLLYEIKYNQALALKKNILNQIESLKETLQLLSNAPSEEDEKSFERFRLKLITMIDILSTEMDEMNKLLESNQ
;
A
#
# COMPACT_ATOMS: atom_id res chain seq x y z
N MET A 1 7.81 27.83 18.30
CA MET A 1 7.57 26.46 17.80
C MET A 1 6.58 26.60 16.65
N LYS A 2 7.08 26.62 15.41
CA LYS A 2 6.26 26.65 14.20
C LYS A 2 6.35 25.24 13.62
N ASN A 3 5.34 24.41 13.92
CA ASN A 3 5.22 23.11 13.28
C ASN A 3 4.49 23.37 11.96
N GLY A 4 5.26 23.51 10.88
CA GLY A 4 4.73 23.42 9.53
C GLY A 4 4.44 21.96 9.28
N ILE A 5 3.16 21.61 9.21
CA ILE A 5 2.74 20.32 8.67
C ILE A 5 2.88 20.47 7.15
N LEU A 6 4.06 20.13 6.64
CA LEU A 6 4.26 19.90 5.22
C LEU A 6 3.67 18.52 4.93
N ILE A 7 2.36 18.50 4.69
CA ILE A 7 1.70 17.33 4.10
C ILE A 7 2.10 17.39 2.64
N GLY A 8 3.29 16.86 2.38
CA GLY A 8 3.76 16.62 1.04
C GLY A 8 2.87 15.55 0.45
N VAL A 9 2.25 15.88 -0.68
CA VAL A 9 1.64 14.91 -1.59
C VAL A 9 2.61 13.73 -1.70
N VAL A 10 2.23 12.57 -1.17
CA VAL A 10 3.00 11.34 -1.27
C VAL A 10 2.81 10.86 -2.71
N ILE A 11 3.60 11.43 -3.62
CA ILE A 11 3.73 10.92 -4.98
C ILE A 11 4.54 9.63 -4.86
N VAL A 12 3.82 8.53 -4.70
CA VAL A 12 4.34 7.17 -4.82
C VAL A 12 4.71 6.96 -6.29
N GLY A 13 5.99 7.17 -6.61
CA GLY A 13 6.56 6.75 -7.87
C GLY A 13 6.96 5.28 -7.78
N ILE A 14 6.06 4.36 -8.09
CA ILE A 14 6.46 2.96 -8.33
C ILE A 14 7.31 2.93 -9.60
N LEU A 15 8.59 2.59 -9.44
CA LEU A 15 9.48 2.33 -10.56
C LEU A 15 9.02 1.03 -11.25
N VAL A 16 8.32 1.16 -12.36
CA VAL A 16 8.04 0.03 -13.27
C VAL A 16 9.37 -0.33 -13.97
N ILE A 17 10.09 -1.32 -13.43
CA ILE A 17 11.35 -1.79 -14.02
C ILE A 17 11.07 -2.97 -14.94
N PHE A 18 11.12 -2.73 -16.25
CA PHE A 18 11.11 -3.79 -17.27
C PHE A 18 12.51 -4.40 -17.43
N PHE A 19 12.69 -5.67 -17.04
CA PHE A 19 13.89 -6.44 -17.37
C PHE A 19 13.62 -7.45 -18.50
N PHE A 20 14.32 -7.28 -19.63
CA PHE A 20 14.48 -8.31 -20.66
C PHE A 20 15.76 -9.10 -20.38
N GLY A 21 15.61 -10.35 -19.95
CA GLY A 21 16.69 -11.16 -19.37
C GLY A 21 17.68 -11.78 -20.37
N ASP A 22 18.90 -12.02 -19.87
CA ASP A 22 19.79 -13.10 -20.30
C ASP A 22 20.04 -14.03 -19.11
N PHE A 23 19.24 -15.09 -19.00
CA PHE A 23 19.23 -16.05 -17.88
C PHE A 23 20.40 -17.03 -18.00
N SER A 24 21.60 -16.61 -17.62
CA SER A 24 22.77 -17.49 -17.46
C SER A 24 22.84 -18.06 -16.03
N SER A 25 22.67 -19.39 -15.94
CA SER A 25 22.53 -20.28 -14.78
C SER A 25 23.60 -20.22 -13.64
N LYS A 26 23.70 -19.15 -12.84
CA LYS A 26 24.65 -19.17 -11.69
C LYS A 26 24.21 -18.67 -10.31
N ASN A 27 23.02 -18.12 -10.11
CA ASN A 27 22.62 -17.70 -8.76
C ASN A 27 21.14 -18.01 -8.47
N HIS A 28 20.88 -19.15 -7.82
CA HIS A 28 19.51 -19.61 -7.50
C HIS A 28 18.77 -18.64 -6.56
N GLU A 29 19.51 -17.92 -5.70
CA GLU A 29 18.96 -16.90 -4.80
C GLU A 29 18.44 -15.68 -5.59
N GLU A 30 19.26 -15.16 -6.51
CA GLU A 30 18.89 -14.06 -7.39
C GLU A 30 17.73 -14.43 -8.31
N GLN A 31 17.69 -15.67 -8.83
CA GLN A 31 16.56 -16.13 -9.64
C GLN A 31 15.26 -16.23 -8.84
N GLU A 32 15.31 -16.71 -7.60
CA GLU A 32 14.13 -16.73 -6.72
C GLU A 32 13.66 -15.31 -6.39
N PHE A 33 14.61 -14.41 -6.09
CA PHE A 33 14.32 -13.00 -5.83
C PHE A 33 13.65 -12.33 -7.03
N LEU A 34 14.22 -12.46 -8.24
CA LEU A 34 13.67 -11.89 -9.46
C LEU A 34 12.31 -12.50 -9.83
N ALA A 35 12.13 -13.82 -9.63
CA ALA A 35 10.84 -14.46 -9.87
C ALA A 35 9.77 -13.94 -8.90
N PHE A 36 10.11 -13.80 -7.62
CA PHE A 36 9.20 -13.22 -6.63
C PHE A 36 8.91 -11.75 -6.93
N GLN A 37 9.91 -10.96 -7.31
CA GLN A 37 9.71 -9.57 -7.75
C GLN A 37 8.81 -9.48 -8.97
N GLN A 38 8.95 -10.38 -9.95
CA GLN A 38 8.07 -10.42 -11.11
C GLN A 38 6.62 -10.72 -10.70
N PHE A 39 6.41 -11.70 -9.81
CA PHE A 39 5.09 -11.96 -9.22
C PHE A 39 4.51 -10.71 -8.53
N LEU A 40 5.33 -9.99 -7.75
CA LEU A 40 4.88 -8.75 -7.11
C LEU A 40 4.52 -7.66 -8.13
N ASN A 41 5.29 -7.52 -9.20
CA ASN A 41 5.01 -6.56 -10.27
C ASN A 41 3.68 -6.85 -10.98
N ASP A 42 3.38 -8.13 -11.19
CA ASP A 42 2.21 -8.56 -11.96
C ASP A 42 0.94 -8.58 -11.11
N GLU A 43 1.04 -8.97 -9.83
CA GLU A 43 -0.13 -9.26 -8.99
C GLU A 43 -0.29 -8.26 -7.83
N PHE A 44 0.79 -7.89 -7.11
CA PHE A 44 0.71 -7.07 -5.90
C PHE A 44 0.75 -5.56 -6.16
N PHE A 45 1.70 -5.07 -6.96
CA PHE A 45 1.86 -3.63 -7.18
C PHE A 45 0.67 -2.96 -7.88
N PRO A 46 -0.07 -3.60 -8.80
CA PRO A 46 -1.32 -3.04 -9.31
C PRO A 46 -2.33 -2.76 -8.18
N ILE A 47 -2.59 -3.74 -7.32
CA ILE A 47 -3.53 -3.61 -6.20
C ILE A 47 -3.04 -2.56 -5.19
N SER A 48 -1.75 -2.57 -4.88
CA SER A 48 -1.14 -1.59 -3.98
C SER A 48 -1.30 -0.16 -4.52
N ASN A 49 -1.07 0.07 -5.82
CA ASN A 49 -1.31 1.36 -6.46
C ASN A 49 -2.76 1.80 -6.34
N ASP A 50 -3.71 0.92 -6.66
CA ASP A 50 -5.14 1.24 -6.57
C ASP A 50 -5.54 1.60 -5.12
N CYS A 51 -4.96 0.91 -4.14
CA CYS A 51 -5.13 1.26 -2.73
C CYS A 51 -4.57 2.66 -2.41
N PHE A 52 -3.35 2.97 -2.83
CA PHE A 52 -2.75 4.29 -2.59
C PHE A 52 -3.52 5.41 -3.28
N ASP A 53 -3.98 5.21 -4.50
CA ASP A 53 -4.81 6.17 -5.23
C ASP A 53 -6.12 6.43 -4.49
N HIS A 54 -6.78 5.37 -4.00
CA HIS A 54 -8.00 5.48 -3.19
C HIS A 54 -7.75 6.21 -1.86
N LEU A 55 -6.65 5.90 -1.16
CA LEU A 55 -6.28 6.58 0.09
C LEU A 55 -5.92 8.06 -0.13
N ASN A 56 -5.24 8.37 -1.23
CA ASN A 56 -4.95 9.75 -1.62
C ASN A 56 -6.23 10.53 -1.94
N GLN A 57 -7.17 9.92 -2.67
CA GLN A 57 -8.49 10.50 -2.89
C GLN A 57 -9.21 10.76 -1.57
N ALA A 58 -9.21 9.80 -0.64
CA ALA A 58 -9.81 9.98 0.69
C ALA A 58 -9.22 11.19 1.43
N VAL A 59 -7.90 11.39 1.35
CA VAL A 59 -7.21 12.55 1.94
C VAL A 59 -7.62 13.85 1.25
N ASP A 60 -7.69 13.88 -0.09
CA ASP A 60 -8.10 15.07 -0.84
C ASP A 60 -9.54 15.47 -0.51
N GLU A 61 -10.45 14.52 -0.44
CA GLU A 61 -11.85 14.73 -0.07
C GLU A 61 -12.01 15.19 1.39
N LEU A 62 -11.13 14.74 2.29
CA LEU A 62 -11.05 15.24 3.67
C LEU A 62 -10.64 16.72 3.73
N TYR A 63 -9.74 17.16 2.85
CA TYR A 63 -9.35 18.57 2.76
C TYR A 63 -10.38 19.44 2.06
N ALA A 64 -11.11 18.88 1.11
CA ALA A 64 -12.18 19.55 0.38
C ALA A 64 -13.50 19.64 1.15
N PHE A 65 -13.61 18.97 2.32
CA PHE A 65 -14.84 18.86 3.10
C PHE A 65 -15.98 18.21 2.29
N THR A 66 -15.62 17.21 1.50
CA THR A 66 -16.52 16.47 0.60
C THR A 66 -16.43 14.95 0.80
N PHE A 67 -15.66 14.49 1.79
CA PHE A 67 -15.47 13.08 2.14
C PHE A 67 -16.79 12.32 2.30
N SER A 68 -17.75 12.86 3.04
CA SER A 68 -19.03 12.16 3.28
C SER A 68 -19.83 11.96 1.99
N ASP A 69 -19.76 12.92 1.07
CA ASP A 69 -20.45 12.79 -0.21
C ASP A 69 -19.77 11.75 -1.10
N TRP A 70 -18.45 11.84 -1.25
CA TRP A 70 -17.67 10.87 -2.02
C TRP A 70 -17.76 9.45 -1.45
N TYR A 71 -17.57 9.29 -0.14
CA TYR A 71 -17.46 7.98 0.49
C TYR A 71 -18.81 7.32 0.73
N PHE A 72 -19.79 8.04 1.28
CA PHE A 72 -21.08 7.43 1.65
C PHE A 72 -22.16 7.53 0.56
N ASN A 73 -22.10 8.56 -0.29
CA ASN A 73 -23.11 8.77 -1.35
C ASN A 73 -22.57 8.47 -2.76
N GLY A 74 -21.25 8.49 -2.94
CA GLY A 74 -20.57 8.13 -4.17
C GLY A 74 -20.01 6.70 -4.15
N ASP A 75 -18.99 6.47 -4.97
CA ASP A 75 -18.39 5.15 -5.18
C ASP A 75 -17.32 4.78 -4.14
N GLY A 76 -16.90 5.72 -3.28
CA GLY A 76 -15.74 5.54 -2.41
C GLY A 76 -15.88 4.34 -1.45
N ARG A 77 -17.06 4.09 -0.90
CA ARG A 77 -17.27 2.91 -0.03
C ARG A 77 -17.23 1.59 -0.79
N ASP A 78 -17.77 1.56 -2.00
CA ASP A 78 -17.83 0.34 -2.81
C ASP A 78 -16.43 -0.01 -3.34
N GLU A 79 -15.68 0.98 -3.81
CA GLU A 79 -14.25 0.85 -4.16
C GLU A 79 -13.43 0.32 -2.97
N ASN A 80 -13.61 0.91 -1.78
CA ASN A 80 -12.93 0.47 -0.56
C ASN A 80 -13.26 -0.99 -0.19
N GLY A 81 -14.46 -1.47 -0.52
CA GLY A 81 -14.86 -2.87 -0.33
C GLY A 81 -14.17 -3.82 -1.31
N ILE A 82 -14.06 -3.41 -2.58
CA ILE A 82 -13.36 -4.17 -3.62
C ILE A 82 -11.88 -4.31 -3.25
N LEU A 83 -11.21 -3.20 -2.90
CA LEU A 83 -9.80 -3.19 -2.54
C LEU A 83 -9.49 -4.06 -1.31
N GLN A 84 -10.39 -4.11 -0.31
CA GLN A 84 -10.24 -5.04 0.82
C GLN A 84 -10.28 -6.50 0.38
N SER A 85 -11.19 -6.85 -0.53
CA SER A 85 -11.27 -8.21 -1.10
C SER A 85 -10.03 -8.56 -1.91
N ASP A 86 -9.53 -7.62 -2.72
CA ASP A 86 -8.34 -7.83 -3.55
C ASP A 86 -7.09 -8.00 -2.67
N LEU A 87 -6.99 -7.23 -1.58
CA LEU A 87 -5.92 -7.39 -0.58
C LEU A 87 -5.97 -8.73 0.15
N GLU A 88 -7.16 -9.25 0.46
CA GLU A 88 -7.30 -10.60 1.05
C GLU A 88 -6.81 -11.67 0.08
N GLN A 89 -7.17 -11.56 -1.21
CA GLN A 89 -6.74 -12.53 -2.21
C GLN A 89 -5.21 -12.51 -2.41
N ILE A 90 -4.61 -11.33 -2.59
CA ILE A 90 -3.16 -11.23 -2.79
C ILE A 90 -2.37 -11.62 -1.53
N GLU A 91 -2.93 -11.43 -0.33
CA GLU A 91 -2.33 -11.92 0.92
C GLU A 91 -2.15 -13.45 0.86
N ASP A 92 -3.21 -14.17 0.50
CA ASP A 92 -3.19 -15.63 0.37
C ASP A 92 -2.17 -16.06 -0.70
N ASP A 93 -2.14 -15.40 -1.85
CA ASP A 93 -1.19 -15.71 -2.93
C ASP A 93 0.26 -15.47 -2.51
N VAL A 94 0.55 -14.33 -1.85
CA VAL A 94 1.88 -14.02 -1.29
C VAL A 94 2.27 -15.06 -0.24
N LEU A 95 1.37 -15.43 0.67
CA LEU A 95 1.61 -16.44 1.71
C LEU A 95 1.96 -17.80 1.10
N LEU A 96 1.25 -18.21 0.05
CA LEU A 96 1.44 -19.47 -0.66
C LEU A 96 2.67 -19.48 -1.58
N TYR A 97 3.18 -18.32 -1.99
CA TYR A 97 4.39 -18.24 -2.82
C TYR A 97 5.61 -18.79 -2.07
N GLU A 98 6.18 -19.90 -2.56
CA GLU A 98 7.31 -20.57 -1.90
C GLU A 98 8.61 -19.77 -2.05
N ILE A 99 9.26 -19.48 -0.92
CA ILE A 99 10.54 -18.76 -0.87
C ILE A 99 11.47 -19.50 0.09
N LYS A 100 12.73 -19.67 -0.33
CA LYS A 100 13.75 -20.43 0.41
C LYS A 100 14.91 -19.56 0.87
N TYR A 101 15.22 -18.49 0.14
CA TYR A 101 16.38 -17.65 0.37
C TYR A 101 16.04 -16.40 1.19
N ASN A 102 17.00 -15.96 2.01
CA ASN A 102 16.78 -14.93 3.03
C ASN A 102 16.40 -13.57 2.43
N GLN A 103 16.96 -13.21 1.27
CA GLN A 103 16.67 -11.94 0.61
C GLN A 103 15.21 -11.85 0.17
N ALA A 104 14.72 -12.86 -0.54
CA ALA A 104 13.34 -12.94 -0.97
C ALA A 104 12.37 -13.10 0.22
N LEU A 105 12.80 -13.78 1.31
CA LEU A 105 12.01 -13.87 2.55
C LEU A 105 11.85 -12.50 3.24
N ALA A 106 12.91 -11.67 3.24
CA ALA A 106 12.84 -10.32 3.79
C ALA A 106 11.86 -9.45 2.99
N LEU A 107 11.92 -9.53 1.66
CA LEU A 107 10.95 -8.85 0.79
C LEU A 107 9.53 -9.34 1.06
N LYS A 108 9.29 -10.65 1.08
CA LYS A 108 7.96 -11.23 1.36
C LYS A 108 7.39 -10.77 2.70
N LYS A 109 8.21 -10.71 3.74
CA LYS A 109 7.78 -10.22 5.05
C LYS A 109 7.37 -8.75 5.00
N ASN A 110 8.15 -7.90 4.32
CA ASN A 110 7.80 -6.49 4.17
C ASN A 110 6.52 -6.30 3.35
N ILE A 111 6.29 -7.10 2.29
CA ILE A 111 5.04 -7.09 1.52
C ILE A 111 3.84 -7.50 2.38
N LEU A 112 3.95 -8.55 3.19
CA LEU A 112 2.87 -8.98 4.08
C LEU A 112 2.53 -7.90 5.12
N ASN A 113 3.53 -7.21 5.67
CA ASN A 113 3.30 -6.07 6.57
C ASN A 113 2.55 -4.93 5.85
N GLN A 114 2.95 -4.60 4.63
CA GLN A 114 2.25 -3.59 3.82
C GLN A 114 0.80 -3.97 3.56
N ILE A 115 0.53 -5.23 3.23
CA ILE A 115 -0.85 -5.74 3.03
C ILE A 115 -1.66 -5.56 4.32
N GLU A 116 -1.11 -5.94 5.48
CA GLU A 116 -1.77 -5.75 6.77
C GLU A 116 -2.06 -4.26 7.04
N SER A 117 -1.08 -3.38 6.88
CA SER A 117 -1.24 -1.93 7.04
C SER A 117 -2.29 -1.34 6.09
N LEU A 118 -2.33 -1.78 4.82
CA LEU A 118 -3.34 -1.35 3.84
C LEU A 118 -4.73 -1.81 4.26
N LYS A 119 -4.90 -3.08 4.63
CA LYS A 119 -6.17 -3.63 5.13
C LYS A 119 -6.67 -2.88 6.35
N GLU A 120 -5.80 -2.62 7.33
CA GLU A 120 -6.18 -1.85 8.52
C GLU A 120 -6.61 -0.41 8.16
N THR A 121 -5.95 0.21 7.17
CA THR A 121 -6.26 1.57 6.73
C THR A 121 -7.60 1.64 6.00
N LEU A 122 -7.87 0.72 5.08
CA LEU A 122 -9.18 0.61 4.40
C LEU A 122 -10.31 0.22 5.38
N GLN A 123 -9.99 -0.57 6.41
CA GLN A 123 -10.91 -0.89 7.49
C GLN A 123 -11.20 0.34 8.37
N LEU A 124 -10.22 1.22 8.57
CA LEU A 124 -10.44 2.51 9.22
C LEU A 124 -11.40 3.38 8.41
N LEU A 125 -11.22 3.48 7.08
CA LEU A 125 -12.15 4.19 6.18
C LEU A 125 -13.57 3.62 6.29
N SER A 126 -13.72 2.30 6.31
CA SER A 126 -15.03 1.65 6.46
C SER A 126 -15.77 2.04 7.74
N ASN A 127 -15.01 2.44 8.77
CA ASN A 127 -15.51 2.86 10.08
C ASN A 127 -15.46 4.39 10.26
N ALA A 128 -15.36 5.16 9.17
CA ALA A 128 -15.34 6.61 9.23
C ALA A 128 -16.60 7.12 9.95
N PRO A 129 -16.45 8.00 10.96
CA PRO A 129 -17.59 8.64 11.60
C PRO A 129 -18.23 9.67 10.64
N SER A 130 -19.45 10.09 10.96
CA SER A 130 -20.08 11.24 10.28
C SER A 130 -19.27 12.51 10.53
N GLU A 131 -19.17 13.37 9.51
CA GLU A 131 -18.60 14.72 9.61
C GLU A 131 -19.32 15.60 10.65
N GLU A 132 -20.58 15.29 10.97
CA GLU A 132 -21.34 16.00 12.00
C GLU A 132 -20.77 15.79 13.42
N ASP A 133 -20.06 14.69 13.67
CA ASP A 133 -19.31 14.47 14.92
C ASP A 133 -17.86 14.96 14.75
N GLU A 134 -17.69 16.30 14.81
CA GLU A 134 -16.40 16.97 14.60
C GLU A 134 -15.23 16.34 15.39
N LYS A 135 -15.47 15.92 16.64
CA LYS A 135 -14.40 15.35 17.47
C LYS A 135 -14.00 13.96 17.03
N SER A 136 -14.97 13.12 16.67
CA SER A 136 -14.67 11.79 16.16
C SER A 136 -14.07 11.86 14.77
N PHE A 137 -14.57 12.75 13.92
CA PHE A 137 -14.08 12.96 12.58
C PHE A 137 -12.63 13.48 12.56
N GLU A 138 -12.28 14.45 13.43
CA GLU A 138 -10.90 14.92 13.56
C GLU A 138 -9.95 13.80 14.03
N ARG A 139 -10.38 12.96 14.98
CA ARG A 139 -9.59 11.79 15.41
C ARG A 139 -9.40 10.79 14.29
N PHE A 140 -10.45 10.52 13.51
CA PHE A 140 -10.39 9.67 12.33
C PHE A 140 -9.39 10.21 11.32
N ARG A 141 -9.48 11.50 10.96
CA ARG A 141 -8.55 12.17 10.03
C ARG A 141 -7.10 12.03 10.47
N LEU A 142 -6.80 12.34 11.73
CA LEU A 142 -5.44 12.24 12.28
C LEU A 142 -4.93 10.79 12.25
N LYS A 143 -5.79 9.82 12.56
CA LYS A 143 -5.42 8.40 12.52
C LYS A 143 -5.16 7.95 11.09
N LEU A 144 -6.00 8.35 10.12
CA LEU A 144 -5.82 8.01 8.70
C LEU A 144 -4.46 8.53 8.19
N ILE A 145 -4.15 9.80 8.45
CA ILE A 145 -2.86 10.40 8.07
C ILE A 145 -1.69 9.63 8.70
N THR A 146 -1.80 9.26 9.98
CA THR A 146 -0.75 8.49 10.67
C THR A 146 -0.53 7.12 10.03
N MET A 147 -1.59 6.45 9.57
CA MET A 147 -1.47 5.14 8.91
C MET A 147 -0.88 5.24 7.52
N ILE A 148 -1.19 6.30 6.77
CA ILE A 148 -0.55 6.61 5.48
C ILE A 148 0.96 6.89 5.65
N ASP A 149 1.36 7.56 6.74
CA ASP A 149 2.78 7.77 7.07
C ASP A 149 3.51 6.44 7.38
N ILE A 150 2.83 5.50 8.04
CA ILE A 150 3.36 4.15 8.29
C ILE A 150 3.58 3.42 6.97
N LEU A 151 2.56 3.41 6.10
CA LEU A 151 2.65 2.81 4.76
C LEU A 151 3.82 3.38 3.96
N SER A 152 4.01 4.69 4.00
CA SER A 152 5.14 5.37 3.33
C SER A 152 6.50 4.86 3.85
N THR A 153 6.60 4.58 5.16
CA THR A 153 7.83 4.03 5.76
C THR A 153 8.09 2.59 5.33
N GLU A 154 7.04 1.78 5.21
CA GLU A 154 7.14 0.39 4.75
C GLU A 154 7.54 0.30 3.28
N MET A 155 7.04 1.22 2.45
CA MET A 155 7.46 1.39 1.06
C MET A 155 8.93 1.79 0.93
N ASP A 156 9.42 2.67 1.79
CA ASP A 156 10.85 3.03 1.82
C ASP A 156 11.73 1.82 2.17
N GLU A 157 11.27 0.93 3.05
CA GLU A 157 11.95 -0.33 3.34
C GLU A 157 11.92 -1.27 2.13
N MET A 158 10.77 -1.40 1.45
CA MET A 158 10.64 -2.17 0.23
C MET A 158 11.62 -1.71 -0.86
N ASN A 159 11.69 -0.41 -1.11
CA ASN A 159 12.59 0.17 -2.11
C ASN A 159 14.05 -0.18 -1.81
N LYS A 160 14.48 -0.11 -0.54
CA LYS A 160 15.84 -0.55 -0.14
C LYS A 160 16.07 -2.04 -0.39
N LEU A 161 15.06 -2.88 -0.14
CA LEU A 161 15.16 -4.32 -0.39
C LEU A 161 15.26 -4.62 -1.89
N LEU A 162 14.57 -3.86 -2.73
CA LEU A 162 14.65 -3.98 -4.19
C LEU A 162 15.98 -3.45 -4.76
N GLU A 163 16.49 -2.32 -4.25
CA GLU A 163 17.75 -1.72 -4.69
C GLU A 163 18.99 -2.50 -4.24
N SER A 164 18.96 -3.10 -3.03
CA SER A 164 20.11 -3.84 -2.49
C SER A 164 20.41 -5.17 -3.20
N ASN A 165 19.54 -5.58 -4.13
CA ASN A 165 19.66 -6.80 -4.91
C ASN A 165 19.86 -6.53 -6.42
N GLN A 166 20.26 -5.30 -6.78
CA GLN A 166 20.76 -4.90 -8.10
C GLN A 166 22.30 -4.84 -8.11
#